data_AF-A0A3B8YLX0-F1
#
_entry.id   AF-A0A3B8YLX0-F1
#
_cell.length_a   1.000
_cell.length_b   1.000
_cell.length_c   1.000
_cell.angle_alpha   90.00
_cell.angle_beta   90.00
_cell.angle_gamma   90.00
#
_symmetry.space_group_name_H-M   'P 1'
#
loop_
_entity.id
_entity.type
_entity.pdbx_description
1 polymer ?
#
loop_
_entity_poly.entity_id
_entity_poly.type
_entity_poly.pdbx_seq_one_letter_code
_entity_poly.pdbx_strand_id
1 'polypeptide(L)'
;MLKKIPKVLSPQLVKALMEMGHGDEIVLGDANFPGCSLSTNVIRADGLSGAVLLKAILELFPLDTYSEHSVFLMEVTPGDD
;
A
#
# COMPACT_ATOMS: atom_id res chain seq x y z
N MET A 1 -19.45 5.79 -4.18
CA MET A 1 -18.85 4.99 -3.08
C MET A 1 -19.71 3.78 -2.80
N LEU A 2 -19.09 2.62 -2.59
CA LEU A 2 -19.79 1.37 -2.31
C LEU A 2 -20.05 1.21 -0.81
N LYS A 3 -21.08 0.44 -0.46
CA LYS A 3 -21.35 0.07 0.94
C LYS A 3 -20.24 -0.87 1.41
N LYS A 4 -19.77 -0.69 2.66
CA LYS A 4 -18.76 -1.54 3.32
C LYS A 4 -17.36 -1.53 2.67
N ILE A 5 -17.06 -0.58 1.78
CA ILE A 5 -15.71 -0.37 1.28
C ILE A 5 -15.20 0.97 1.82
N PRO A 6 -13.99 1.02 2.43
CA PRO A 6 -13.43 2.27 2.94
C PRO A 6 -13.38 3.35 1.88
N LYS A 7 -13.86 4.56 2.25
CA LYS A 7 -14.09 5.62 1.26
C LYS A 7 -12.81 6.22 0.66
N VAL A 8 -11.68 5.99 1.31
CA VAL A 8 -10.38 6.50 0.89
C VAL A 8 -9.73 5.64 -0.20
N LEU A 9 -10.25 4.42 -0.44
CA LEU A 9 -9.73 3.54 -1.49
C LEU A 9 -10.29 3.96 -2.85
N SER A 10 -9.39 4.35 -3.76
CA SER A 10 -9.77 4.66 -5.13
C SER A 10 -10.23 3.40 -5.87
N PRO A 11 -11.08 3.52 -6.91
CA PRO A 11 -11.50 2.35 -7.69
C PRO A 11 -10.32 1.55 -8.27
N GLN A 12 -9.26 2.23 -8.71
CA GLN A 12 -8.05 1.60 -9.24
C GLN A 12 -7.32 0.80 -8.17
N LEU A 13 -7.22 1.33 -6.95
CA LEU A 13 -6.59 0.62 -5.83
C LEU A 13 -7.40 -0.63 -5.45
N VAL A 14 -8.73 -0.53 -5.36
CA VAL A 14 -9.58 -1.69 -5.07
C VAL A 14 -9.43 -2.77 -6.15
N LYS A 15 -9.37 -2.38 -7.43
CA LYS A 15 -9.11 -3.34 -8.53
C LYS A 15 -7.75 -4.02 -8.34
N ALA A 16 -6.69 -3.27 -8.08
CA ALA A 16 -5.35 -3.82 -7.89
C ALA A 16 -5.32 -4.82 -6.72
N LEU A 17 -5.90 -4.46 -5.57
CA LEU A 17 -5.98 -5.37 -4.41
C LEU A 17 -6.76 -6.66 -4.72
N MET A 18 -7.78 -6.60 -5.58
CA MET A 18 -8.56 -7.78 -6.00
C MET A 18 -7.84 -8.67 -7.02
N GLU A 19 -6.88 -8.11 -7.77
CA GLU A 19 -6.08 -8.85 -8.75
C GLU A 19 -4.84 -9.49 -8.11
N MET A 20 -4.40 -8.99 -6.95
CA MET A 20 -3.28 -9.54 -6.19
C MET A 20 -3.59 -10.95 -5.66
N GLY A 21 -2.64 -11.87 -5.87
CA GLY A 21 -2.65 -13.22 -5.36
C GLY A 21 -1.85 -13.39 -4.06
N HIS A 22 -1.73 -14.62 -3.60
CA HIS A 22 -0.89 -14.96 -2.45
C HIS A 22 0.59 -14.71 -2.79
N GLY A 23 1.27 -13.96 -1.92
CA GLY A 23 2.67 -13.57 -2.09
C GLY A 23 2.88 -12.31 -2.95
N ASP A 24 1.83 -11.73 -3.55
CA ASP A 24 1.95 -10.43 -4.20
C ASP A 24 2.10 -9.32 -3.15
N GLU A 25 2.94 -8.34 -3.47
CA GLU A 25 3.30 -7.24 -2.58
C GLU A 25 2.80 -5.88 -3.10
N ILE A 26 2.52 -4.97 -2.18
CA ILE A 26 2.16 -3.58 -2.48
C ILE A 26 2.98 -2.63 -1.61
N VAL A 27 3.55 -1.59 -2.24
CA VAL A 27 4.33 -0.56 -1.55
C VAL A 27 3.46 0.67 -1.32
N LEU A 28 3.37 1.10 -0.07
CA LEU A 28 2.81 2.42 0.29
C LEU A 28 3.96 3.43 0.39
N GLY A 29 4.32 4.02 -0.75
CA GLY A 29 5.37 5.04 -0.81
C GLY A 29 4.93 6.37 -0.21
N ASP A 30 5.83 7.04 0.52
CA ASP A 30 5.62 8.42 0.94
C ASP A 30 5.75 9.41 -0.25
N ALA A 31 5.61 10.70 0.04
CA ALA A 31 5.66 11.73 -0.99
C ALA A 31 7.05 11.90 -1.66
N ASN A 32 8.12 11.43 -1.02
CA ASN A 32 9.50 11.47 -1.53
C ASN A 32 9.89 10.15 -2.23
N PHE A 33 9.13 9.08 -2.02
CA PHE A 33 9.41 7.77 -2.60
C PHE A 33 9.34 7.81 -4.14
N PRO A 34 10.36 7.29 -4.86
CA PRO A 34 10.45 7.42 -6.31
C PRO A 34 9.62 6.34 -7.04
N GLY A 35 8.31 6.29 -6.76
CA GLY A 35 7.41 5.25 -7.27
C GLY A 35 7.38 5.15 -8.80
N CYS A 36 7.38 6.30 -9.50
CA CYS A 36 7.31 6.34 -10.97
C CYS A 36 8.59 5.86 -11.68
N SER A 37 9.74 5.83 -11.00
CA SER A 37 10.95 5.23 -11.57
C SER A 37 11.08 3.74 -11.24
N LEU A 38 10.43 3.27 -10.18
CA LEU A 38 10.51 1.87 -9.71
C LEU A 38 9.40 0.98 -10.26
N SER A 39 8.26 1.54 -10.67
CA SER A 39 7.12 0.77 -11.14
C SER A 39 6.39 1.47 -12.28
N THR A 40 5.85 0.68 -13.20
CA THR A 40 4.90 1.13 -14.23
C THR A 40 3.45 1.08 -13.74
N ASN A 41 3.18 0.41 -12.62
CA ASN A 41 1.87 0.33 -11.98
C ASN A 41 1.85 1.23 -10.73
N VAL A 42 1.67 2.53 -10.94
CA VAL A 42 1.61 3.53 -9.86
C VAL A 42 0.18 4.05 -9.71
N ILE A 43 -0.37 3.88 -8.51
CA ILE A 43 -1.68 4.40 -8.15
C ILE A 43 -1.48 5.60 -7.23
N ARG A 44 -1.89 6.78 -7.69
CA ARG A 44 -1.78 8.03 -6.92
C ARG A 44 -2.82 8.05 -5.80
N ALA A 45 -2.37 8.40 -4.60
CA ALA A 45 -3.19 8.60 -3.40
C ALA A 45 -2.82 9.92 -2.69
N ASP A 46 -2.54 10.95 -3.49
CA ASP A 46 -2.15 12.27 -3.01
C ASP A 46 -3.16 12.84 -2.01
N GLY A 47 -2.67 13.48 -0.94
CA GLY A 47 -3.50 14.05 0.12
C GLY A 47 -3.96 13.06 1.20
N LEU A 48 -3.58 11.78 1.10
CA LEU A 48 -3.79 10.79 2.14
C LEU A 48 -2.47 10.45 2.84
N SER A 49 -2.50 10.33 4.17
CA SER A 49 -1.37 9.79 4.91
C SER A 49 -1.25 8.28 4.70
N GLY A 50 -0.03 7.74 4.71
CA GLY A 50 0.22 6.29 4.65
C GLY A 50 -0.54 5.50 5.72
N ALA A 51 -0.65 6.01 6.95
CA ALA A 51 -1.37 5.34 8.03
C ALA A 51 -2.88 5.19 7.76
N VAL A 52 -3.53 6.24 7.25
CA VAL A 52 -4.95 6.19 6.83
C VAL A 52 -5.15 5.18 5.70
N LEU A 53 -4.23 5.16 4.73
CA LEU A 53 -4.33 4.25 3.60
C LEU A 53 -4.10 2.79 4.02
N LEU A 54 -3.07 2.53 4.83
CA LEU A 54 -2.76 1.21 5.39
C LEU A 54 -3.96 0.65 6.16
N LYS A 55 -4.56 1.44 7.05
CA LYS A 55 -5.73 1.00 7.82
C LYS A 55 -6.88 0.57 6.91
N ALA A 56 -7.15 1.34 5.86
CA ALA A 56 -8.21 1.03 4.91
C ALA A 56 -7.91 -0.21 4.05
N ILE A 57 -6.65 -0.39 3.63
CA ILE A 57 -6.23 -1.56 2.86
C ILE A 57 -6.39 -2.84 3.69
N LEU A 58 -5.98 -2.82 4.97
CA LEU A 58 -6.07 -3.99 5.86
C LEU A 58 -7.51 -4.44 6.17
N GLU A 59 -8.54 -3.64 5.85
CA GLU A 59 -9.94 -4.11 5.92
C GLU A 59 -10.27 -5.12 4.80
N LEU A 60 -9.51 -5.12 3.71
CA LEU A 60 -9.73 -5.96 2.52
C LEU A 60 -8.57 -6.91 2.21
N PHE A 61 -7.37 -6.61 2.70
CA PHE A 61 -6.13 -7.27 2.33
C PHE A 61 -5.57 -8.12 3.49
N PRO A 62 -5.70 -9.45 3.44
CA PRO A 62 -5.10 -10.33 4.44
C PRO A 62 -3.58 -10.35 4.27
N LEU A 63 -2.85 -10.28 5.39
CA LEU A 63 -1.40 -10.42 5.39
C LEU A 63 -1.00 -11.90 5.33
N ASP A 64 0.13 -12.16 4.67
CA ASP A 64 0.65 -13.50 4.54
C ASP A 64 1.20 -14.03 5.87
N THR A 65 0.63 -15.14 6.36
CA THR A 65 1.04 -15.83 7.59
C THR A 65 2.05 -16.96 7.39
N TYR A 66 2.42 -17.26 6.14
CA TYR A 66 3.42 -18.27 5.78
C TYR A 66 4.83 -17.68 5.61
N SER A 67 4.93 -16.36 5.51
CA SER A 67 6.20 -15.61 5.47
C SER A 67 6.72 -15.31 6.88
N GLU A 68 8.04 -15.16 7.01
CA GLU A 68 8.66 -14.70 8.27
C GLU A 68 8.26 -13.26 8.59
N HIS A 69 8.18 -12.42 7.55
CA HIS A 69 7.79 -11.03 7.62
C HIS A 69 6.84 -10.71 6.46
N SER A 70 5.66 -10.18 6.79
CA SER A 70 4.64 -9.73 5.82
C SER A 70 4.55 -8.20 5.70
N VAL A 71 5.42 -7.49 6.42
CA VAL A 71 5.50 -6.02 6.42
C VAL A 71 6.97 -5.62 6.53
N PHE A 72 7.38 -4.69 5.68
CA PHE A 72 8.73 -4.15 5.63
C PHE A 72 8.68 -2.62 5.66
N LEU A 73 9.71 -2.01 6.25
CA LEU A 73 9.92 -0.57 6.26
C LEU A 73 11.34 -0.27 5.76
N MET A 74 11.52 0.94 5.23
CA MET A 74 12.85 1.42 4.89
C MET A 74 13.60 1.77 6.19
N GLU A 75 14.81 1.24 6.34
CA GLU A 75 15.70 1.65 7.41
C GLU A 75 16.15 3.10 7.19
N VAL A 76 16.30 3.85 8.28
CA VAL A 76 16.83 5.22 8.22
C VAL A 76 18.28 5.21 7.75
N THR A 77 18.69 6.22 7.00
CA THR A 77 20.11 6.38 6.65
C THR A 77 20.90 6.64 7.94
N PRO A 78 22.11 6.07 8.11
CA PRO A 78 22.95 6.40 9.25
C PRO A 78 23.20 7.91 9.36
N GLY A 79 22.70 8.53 10.44
CA GLY A 79 22.80 9.96 10.70
C GLY A 79 21.55 10.79 10.41
N ASP A 80 20.48 10.19 9.89
CA ASP A 80 19.15 10.79 9.82
C ASP A 80 18.40 10.57 11.17
N ASP A 81 17.64 11.58 11.63
CA ASP A 81 16.79 11.55 12.83
C ASP A 81 15.34 11.13 12.53
#